data_AF-A0A5B0DNH8-F1
#
_entry.id   AF-A0A5B0DNH8-F1
#
_cell.length_a   1.000
_cell.length_b   1.000
_cell.length_c   1.000
_cell.angle_alpha   90.00
_cell.angle_beta   90.00
_cell.angle_gamma   90.00
#
_symmetry.space_group_name_H-M   'P 1'
#
loop_
_entity.id
_entity.type
_entity.pdbx_description
1 polymer ?
#
loop_
_entity_poly.entity_id
_entity_poly.type
_entity_poly.pdbx_seq_one_letter_code
_entity_poly.pdbx_strand_id
1 'polypeptide(L)'
;MFKKAEMEPLARKNLRYRILKTEDRYYLLDVERPFLIVYFLPLLIYFVPHRCYEMSKEEYEQLSQSEEKNARLKEAFEKHGLGYSLGTGVGAMLLSRVFDINQFLKFDSSRISNFLAIIIVLLVFGLRLWLTVAYEVPSGLKNSGYHKIYVYPRFVKELLFSIFAYIMSVLFTVMIIAAFLTNIMDNYIGHIGLLIFLTFWLFIGNMFFMRPASNYWIRIKNG
;
A
#
# COMPACT_ATOMS: atom_id res chain seq x y z
N MET A 1 -0.23 26.24 13.65
CA MET A 1 1.15 26.49 13.16
C MET A 1 1.65 25.23 12.48
N PHE A 2 2.40 25.35 11.38
CA PHE A 2 3.00 24.18 10.74
C PHE A 2 4.32 23.84 11.43
N LYS A 3 4.58 22.54 11.66
CA LYS A 3 5.85 22.02 12.18
C LYS A 3 6.47 21.06 11.16
N LYS A 4 7.80 20.99 11.13
CA LYS A 4 8.51 19.98 10.34
C LYS A 4 8.38 18.63 11.04
N ALA A 5 8.17 17.58 10.27
CA ALA A 5 8.16 16.23 10.79
C ALA A 5 8.77 15.25 9.81
N GLU A 6 9.33 14.17 10.36
CA GLU A 6 9.88 13.04 9.62
C GLU A 6 9.00 11.83 9.89
N MET A 7 8.75 10.99 8.87
CA MET A 7 8.04 9.73 9.05
C MET A 7 8.99 8.55 8.96
N GLU A 8 8.90 7.69 9.97
CA GLU A 8 9.67 6.47 10.10
C GLU A 8 8.70 5.26 10.10
N PRO A 9 9.07 4.13 9.47
CA PRO A 9 8.31 2.90 9.60
C PRO A 9 8.38 2.36 11.04
N LEU A 10 7.34 1.64 11.48
CA LEU A 10 7.50 0.87 12.72
C LEU A 10 8.46 -0.29 12.50
N ALA A 11 9.14 -0.62 13.57
CA ALA A 11 10.08 -1.69 13.57
C ALA A 11 9.40 -3.07 13.43
N ARG A 12 8.19 -3.29 13.97
CA ARG A 12 7.36 -4.42 13.50
C ARG A 12 6.68 -4.02 12.19
N LYS A 13 6.75 -4.85 11.14
CA LYS A 13 6.03 -4.62 9.86
C LYS A 13 4.54 -4.40 10.15
N ASN A 14 4.16 -3.13 10.20
CA ASN A 14 2.80 -2.66 10.41
C ASN A 14 2.49 -1.75 9.23
N LEU A 15 1.41 -2.01 8.50
CA LEU A 15 1.06 -1.20 7.34
C LEU A 15 0.24 0.02 7.73
N ARG A 16 -0.42 -0.01 8.88
CA ARG A 16 -1.38 1.01 9.32
C ARG A 16 -0.73 2.17 10.07
N TYR A 17 0.17 1.86 11.01
CA TYR A 17 0.79 2.90 11.84
C TYR A 17 2.16 3.30 11.31
N ARG A 18 2.55 4.55 11.55
CA ARG A 18 3.90 5.09 11.28
C ARG A 18 4.36 5.92 12.46
N ILE A 19 5.66 6.00 12.67
CA ILE A 19 6.24 6.93 13.64
C ILE A 19 6.39 8.27 12.95
N LEU A 20 5.93 9.33 13.63
CA LEU A 20 6.04 10.71 13.19
C LEU A 20 6.90 11.46 14.21
N LYS A 21 8.08 11.88 13.79
CA LYS A 21 9.06 12.57 14.62
C LYS A 21 9.03 14.06 14.33
N THR A 22 8.85 14.87 15.36
CA THR A 22 9.00 16.34 15.33
C THR A 22 10.23 16.71 16.17
N GLU A 23 10.72 17.94 16.07
CA GLU A 23 11.92 18.44 16.79
C GLU A 23 11.92 18.07 18.30
N ASP A 24 10.77 18.16 18.99
CA ASP A 24 10.69 17.94 20.44
C ASP A 24 9.84 16.72 20.87
N ARG A 25 9.12 16.07 19.95
CA ARG A 25 8.06 15.11 20.28
C ARG A 25 7.94 13.97 19.27
N TYR A 26 7.51 12.82 19.76
CA TYR A 26 7.27 11.61 18.97
C TYR A 26 5.78 11.30 18.96
N TYR A 27 5.28 10.85 17.81
CA TYR A 27 3.89 10.46 17.69
C TYR A 27 3.71 9.18 16.88
N LEU A 28 2.68 8.41 17.20
CA LEU A 28 2.18 7.31 16.39
C LEU A 28 1.06 7.80 15.49
N LEU A 29 1.30 7.80 14.19
CA LEU A 29 0.37 8.24 13.16
C LEU A 29 -0.45 7.07 12.62
N ASP A 30 -1.78 7.19 12.64
CA ASP A 30 -2.69 6.27 11.92
C ASP A 30 -2.86 6.72 10.47
N VAL A 31 -2.21 5.98 9.56
CA VAL A 31 -2.19 6.25 8.12
C VAL A 31 -3.36 5.55 7.41
N GLU A 32 -4.07 4.63 8.07
CA GLU A 32 -5.13 3.85 7.44
C GLU A 32 -6.35 4.71 7.12
N ARG A 33 -6.84 4.63 5.87
CA ARG A 33 -7.98 5.41 5.41
C ARG A 33 -9.07 4.54 4.80
N PRO A 34 -10.31 5.05 4.74
CA PRO A 34 -11.36 4.39 3.99
C PRO A 34 -10.87 4.03 2.59
N PHE A 35 -11.23 2.81 2.17
CA PHE A 35 -10.89 2.25 0.86
C PHE A 35 -11.09 3.27 -0.27
N LEU A 36 -12.21 3.99 -0.27
CA LEU A 36 -12.52 5.02 -1.27
C LEU A 36 -11.43 6.09 -1.42
N ILE A 37 -10.92 6.62 -0.30
CA ILE A 37 -9.91 7.68 -0.32
C ILE A 37 -8.56 7.13 -0.78
N VAL A 38 -8.16 5.95 -0.29
CA VAL A 38 -6.86 5.36 -0.64
C VAL A 38 -6.76 5.06 -2.14
N TYR A 39 -7.83 4.53 -2.73
CA TYR A 39 -7.77 4.00 -4.09
C TYR A 39 -8.30 4.95 -5.15
N PHE A 40 -9.42 5.62 -4.90
CA PHE A 40 -10.03 6.45 -5.93
C PHE A 40 -9.56 7.89 -5.84
N LEU A 41 -9.23 8.38 -4.66
CA LEU A 41 -8.95 9.80 -4.45
C LEU A 41 -7.76 10.01 -3.49
N PRO A 42 -6.57 9.43 -3.81
CA PRO A 42 -5.44 9.47 -2.88
C PRO A 42 -5.03 10.89 -2.49
N LEU A 43 -5.16 11.85 -3.39
CA LEU A 43 -4.83 13.26 -3.12
C LEU A 43 -5.70 13.89 -2.03
N LEU A 44 -6.91 13.36 -1.78
CA LEU A 44 -7.77 13.85 -0.71
C LEU A 44 -7.21 13.57 0.68
N ILE A 45 -6.25 12.66 0.82
CA ILE A 45 -5.67 12.36 2.14
C ILE A 45 -5.09 13.61 2.81
N TYR A 46 -4.54 14.55 2.02
CA TYR A 46 -3.90 15.76 2.54
C TYR A 46 -4.90 16.73 3.14
N PHE A 47 -6.16 16.64 2.72
CA PHE A 47 -7.27 17.46 3.23
C PHE A 47 -8.04 16.77 4.37
N VAL A 48 -7.67 15.54 4.72
CA VAL A 48 -8.33 14.76 5.78
C VAL A 48 -7.40 14.65 7.00
N PRO A 49 -7.88 15.03 8.20
CA PRO A 49 -7.07 14.93 9.41
C PRO A 49 -6.79 13.46 9.77
N HIS A 50 -5.56 13.20 10.18
CA HIS A 50 -5.03 11.94 10.66
C HIS A 50 -5.17 11.86 12.18
N ARG A 51 -5.41 10.65 12.69
CA ARG A 51 -5.33 10.39 14.14
C ARG A 51 -3.88 10.15 14.52
N CYS A 52 -3.48 10.77 15.62
CA CYS A 52 -2.10 10.81 16.05
C CYS A 52 -2.06 10.63 17.57
N TYR A 53 -1.28 9.67 18.06
CA TYR A 53 -1.11 9.39 19.48
C TYR A 53 0.26 9.90 19.91
N GLU A 54 0.32 10.71 20.96
CA GLU A 54 1.60 11.18 21.49
C GLU A 54 2.31 10.03 22.21
N MET A 55 3.62 9.90 21.96
CA MET A 55 4.45 8.83 22.52
C MET A 55 5.53 9.40 23.44
N SER A 56 5.84 8.68 24.51
CA SER A 56 7.03 8.94 25.31
C SER A 56 8.30 8.52 24.56
N LYS A 57 9.47 9.00 25.02
CA LYS A 57 10.76 8.59 24.44
C LYS A 57 11.01 7.08 24.61
N GLU A 58 10.58 6.50 25.72
CA GLU A 58 10.70 5.07 26.01
C GLU A 58 9.82 4.23 25.06
N GLU A 59 8.59 4.67 24.79
CA GLU A 59 7.69 4.03 23.83
C GLU A 59 8.25 4.12 22.39
N TYR A 60 8.81 5.27 22.03
CA TYR A 60 9.51 5.44 20.75
C TYR A 60 10.68 4.46 20.64
N GLU A 61 11.55 4.36 21.64
CA GLU A 61 12.70 3.47 21.62
C GLU A 61 12.27 2.00 21.52
N GLN A 62 11.21 1.57 22.21
CA GLN A 62 10.68 0.20 22.07
C GLN A 62 10.15 -0.07 20.65
N LEU A 63 9.46 0.91 20.05
CA LEU A 63 8.88 0.79 18.71
C LEU A 63 9.90 1.01 17.59
N SER A 64 11.06 1.61 17.88
CA SER A 64 12.16 1.91 16.96
C SER A 64 13.33 0.92 17.06
N GLN A 65 13.70 0.39 18.24
CA GLN A 65 14.85 -0.52 18.42
C GLN A 65 14.78 -1.81 17.58
N SER A 66 13.61 -2.21 17.08
CA SER A 66 13.50 -3.34 16.16
C SER A 66 13.96 -2.98 14.72
N GLU A 67 14.35 -1.73 14.45
CA GLU A 67 14.76 -1.19 13.15
C GLU A 67 16.19 -1.62 12.81
N GLU A 68 17.11 -1.68 13.79
CA GLU A 68 18.45 -2.30 13.61
C GLU A 68 18.34 -3.79 13.29
N LYS A 69 17.44 -4.50 13.98
CA LYS A 69 17.20 -5.93 13.75
C LYS A 69 16.56 -6.19 12.38
N ASN A 70 15.66 -5.32 11.94
CA ASN A 70 15.02 -5.40 10.62
C ASN A 70 15.89 -4.89 9.47
N ALA A 71 16.77 -3.92 9.70
CA ALA A 71 17.74 -3.46 8.70
C ALA A 71 18.66 -4.62 8.32
N ARG A 72 19.16 -5.37 9.33
CA ARG A 72 19.93 -6.62 9.12
C ARG A 72 19.12 -7.70 8.39
N LEU A 73 17.83 -7.84 8.70
CA LEU A 73 16.94 -8.81 8.03
C LEU A 73 16.61 -8.39 6.59
N LYS A 74 16.45 -7.09 6.32
CA LYS A 74 16.19 -6.51 5.00
C LYS A 74 17.44 -6.62 4.11
N GLU A 75 18.61 -6.38 4.67
CA GLU A 75 19.89 -6.56 3.99
C GLU A 75 20.10 -8.05 3.60
N ALA A 76 19.72 -8.98 4.48
CA ALA A 76 19.69 -10.41 4.17
C ALA A 76 18.65 -10.77 3.09
N PHE A 77 17.47 -10.13 3.09
CA PHE A 77 16.42 -10.37 2.10
C PHE A 77 16.71 -9.72 0.75
N GLU A 78 17.36 -8.56 0.69
CA GLU A 78 17.83 -7.94 -0.56
C GLU A 78 18.97 -8.74 -1.20
N LYS A 79 19.86 -9.29 -0.37
CA LYS A 79 20.95 -10.16 -0.81
C LYS A 79 20.48 -11.50 -1.40
N HIS A 80 19.29 -11.99 -1.00
CA HIS A 80 18.80 -13.31 -1.38
C HIS A 80 17.43 -13.36 -2.10
N GLY A 81 16.63 -12.29 -2.07
CA GLY A 81 15.18 -12.37 -2.35
C GLY A 81 14.68 -11.67 -3.62
N LEU A 82 15.44 -10.75 -4.21
CA LEU A 82 15.01 -10.01 -5.41
C LEU A 82 15.14 -10.80 -6.73
N GLY A 83 15.95 -11.86 -6.76
CA GLY A 83 16.11 -12.71 -7.94
C GLY A 83 14.98 -13.74 -8.14
N TYR A 84 14.30 -14.15 -7.07
CA TYR A 84 13.37 -15.29 -7.11
C TYR A 84 11.94 -14.91 -7.50
N SER A 85 11.48 -13.69 -7.23
CA SER A 85 10.13 -13.24 -7.59
C SER A 85 9.98 -12.87 -9.07
N LEU A 86 11.01 -12.25 -9.67
CA LEU A 86 11.06 -12.02 -11.11
C LEU A 86 11.33 -13.32 -11.88
N GLY A 87 12.19 -14.20 -11.34
CA GLY A 87 12.53 -15.49 -11.95
C GLY A 87 11.36 -16.48 -12.01
N THR A 88 10.44 -16.45 -11.04
CA THR A 88 9.24 -17.32 -11.06
C THR A 88 8.21 -16.87 -12.10
N GLY A 89 8.04 -15.56 -12.31
CA GLY A 89 7.18 -15.03 -13.38
C GLY A 89 7.71 -15.36 -14.78
N VAL A 90 9.02 -15.21 -14.99
CA VAL A 90 9.69 -15.57 -16.25
C VAL A 90 9.71 -17.09 -16.45
N GLY A 91 9.92 -17.88 -15.40
CA GLY A 91 9.86 -19.34 -15.44
C GLY A 91 8.49 -19.88 -15.80
N ALA A 92 7.42 -19.30 -15.25
CA ALA A 92 6.04 -19.65 -15.61
C ALA A 92 5.72 -19.30 -17.08
N MET A 93 6.23 -18.17 -17.58
CA MET A 93 6.05 -17.74 -18.97
C MET A 93 6.83 -18.61 -19.97
N LEU A 94 7.99 -19.16 -19.57
CA LEU A 94 8.75 -20.13 -20.36
C LEU A 94 8.09 -21.51 -20.32
N LEU A 95 7.60 -21.95 -19.16
CA LEU A 95 6.85 -23.19 -19.02
C LEU A 95 5.53 -23.17 -19.80
N SER A 96 4.87 -22.02 -19.92
CA SER A 96 3.66 -21.87 -20.74
C SER A 96 3.90 -21.90 -22.25
N ARG A 97 5.16 -21.79 -22.67
CA ARG A 97 5.57 -21.96 -24.06
C ARG A 97 5.93 -23.42 -24.40
N VAL A 98 6.26 -24.20 -23.37
CA VAL A 98 6.66 -25.62 -23.47
C VAL A 98 5.47 -26.55 -23.21
N PHE A 99 4.57 -26.18 -22.30
CA PHE A 99 3.28 -26.84 -22.09
C PHE A 99 2.18 -25.96 -22.69
N ASP A 100 1.33 -26.52 -23.56
CA ASP A 100 0.19 -25.79 -24.11
C ASP A 100 -0.91 -25.64 -23.04
N ILE A 101 -0.66 -24.76 -22.06
CA ILE A 101 -1.55 -24.52 -20.91
C ILE A 101 -2.87 -23.87 -21.38
N ASN A 102 -2.92 -23.33 -22.60
CA ASN A 102 -4.13 -22.79 -23.22
C ASN A 102 -5.29 -23.78 -23.17
N GLN A 103 -5.04 -25.08 -23.36
CA GLN A 103 -6.10 -26.09 -23.36
C GLN A 103 -6.73 -26.28 -21.96
N PHE A 104 -6.00 -25.98 -20.88
CA PHE A 104 -6.47 -26.14 -19.50
C PHE A 104 -7.02 -24.83 -18.91
N LEU A 105 -6.60 -23.68 -19.45
CA LEU A 105 -6.95 -22.35 -18.92
C LEU A 105 -7.98 -21.61 -19.78
N LYS A 106 -8.32 -22.09 -20.98
CA LYS A 106 -9.39 -21.48 -21.78
C LYS A 106 -10.76 -21.77 -21.17
N PHE A 107 -11.37 -20.73 -20.62
CA PHE A 107 -12.77 -20.75 -20.20
C PHE A 107 -13.65 -20.34 -21.39
N ASP A 108 -14.31 -21.33 -22.01
CA ASP A 108 -15.23 -21.12 -23.13
C ASP A 108 -16.51 -20.35 -22.71
N SER A 109 -16.89 -20.44 -21.43
CA SER A 109 -18.09 -19.80 -20.93
C SER A 109 -17.82 -18.39 -20.40
N SER A 110 -18.39 -17.39 -21.07
CA SER A 110 -18.37 -15.99 -20.63
C SER A 110 -18.94 -15.77 -19.22
N ARG A 111 -19.86 -16.64 -18.77
CA ARG A 111 -20.42 -16.59 -17.41
C ARG A 111 -19.42 -17.04 -16.35
N ILE A 112 -18.64 -18.09 -16.63
CA ILE A 112 -17.61 -18.61 -15.73
C ILE A 112 -16.48 -17.58 -15.62
N SER A 113 -16.09 -16.98 -16.75
CA SER A 113 -15.15 -15.86 -16.82
C SER A 113 -15.58 -14.70 -15.90
N ASN A 114 -16.80 -14.17 -16.08
CA ASN A 114 -17.28 -13.06 -15.24
C ASN A 114 -17.35 -13.42 -13.74
N PHE A 115 -17.77 -14.64 -13.39
CA PHE A 115 -17.82 -15.10 -12.01
C PHE A 115 -16.41 -15.15 -11.38
N LEU A 116 -15.42 -15.64 -12.12
CA LEU A 116 -14.04 -15.69 -11.66
C LEU A 116 -13.45 -14.28 -11.45
N ALA A 117 -13.73 -13.34 -12.36
CA ALA A 117 -13.33 -11.94 -12.21
C ALA A 117 -13.90 -11.32 -10.91
N ILE A 118 -15.16 -11.61 -10.58
CA ILE A 118 -15.79 -11.15 -9.33
C ILE A 118 -15.07 -11.74 -8.11
N ILE A 119 -14.75 -13.04 -8.13
CA ILE A 119 -14.00 -13.69 -7.04
C ILE A 119 -12.63 -13.03 -6.83
N ILE A 120 -11.91 -12.71 -7.91
CA ILE A 120 -10.60 -12.04 -7.84
C ILE A 120 -10.74 -10.68 -7.15
N VAL A 121 -11.74 -9.88 -7.53
CA VAL A 121 -11.99 -8.57 -6.91
C VAL A 121 -12.31 -8.72 -5.42
N LEU A 122 -13.16 -9.69 -5.06
CA LEU A 122 -13.53 -9.96 -3.66
C LEU A 122 -12.33 -10.42 -2.82
N LEU A 123 -11.44 -11.25 -3.38
CA LEU A 123 -10.24 -11.73 -2.70
C LEU A 123 -9.30 -10.56 -2.37
N VAL A 124 -9.04 -9.71 -3.35
CA VAL A 124 -8.20 -8.50 -3.21
C VAL A 124 -8.81 -7.55 -2.17
N PHE A 125 -10.13 -7.35 -2.20
CA PHE A 125 -10.83 -6.52 -1.22
C PHE A 125 -10.83 -7.13 0.19
N GLY A 126 -11.04 -8.43 0.31
CA GLY A 126 -10.98 -9.17 1.57
C GLY A 126 -9.59 -9.12 2.21
N LEU A 127 -8.54 -9.27 1.40
CA LEU A 127 -7.15 -9.10 1.84
C LEU A 127 -6.92 -7.70 2.42
N ARG A 128 -7.48 -6.66 1.78
CA ARG A 128 -7.37 -5.29 2.27
C ARG A 128 -8.05 -5.11 3.63
N LEU A 129 -9.29 -5.59 3.78
CA LEU A 129 -10.01 -5.50 5.06
C LEU A 129 -9.28 -6.28 6.16
N TRP A 130 -8.75 -7.45 5.84
CA TRP A 130 -7.97 -8.24 6.79
C TRP A 130 -6.73 -7.50 7.27
N LEU A 131 -5.99 -6.83 6.39
CA LEU A 131 -4.86 -5.98 6.78
C LEU A 131 -5.29 -4.83 7.71
N THR A 132 -6.44 -4.20 7.45
CA THR A 132 -6.97 -3.13 8.31
C THR A 132 -7.29 -3.62 9.73
N VAL A 133 -7.87 -4.83 9.85
CA VAL A 133 -8.26 -5.42 11.14
C VAL A 133 -7.07 -6.03 11.89
N ALA A 134 -6.11 -6.62 11.18
CA ALA A 134 -4.97 -7.30 11.79
C ALA A 134 -4.04 -6.35 12.59
N TYR A 135 -4.08 -5.05 12.32
CA TYR A 135 -3.23 -4.06 12.98
C TYR A 135 -4.02 -3.19 13.97
N GLU A 136 -3.94 -3.54 15.25
CA GLU A 136 -4.46 -2.74 16.36
C GLU A 136 -3.44 -1.72 16.87
N VAL A 137 -3.94 -0.68 17.57
CA VAL A 137 -3.08 0.30 18.26
C VAL A 137 -2.27 -0.45 19.33
N PRO A 138 -0.96 -0.20 19.47
CA PRO A 138 -0.17 -0.74 20.57
C PRO A 138 -0.84 -0.45 21.92
N SER A 139 -0.93 -1.46 22.79
CA SER A 139 -1.70 -1.41 24.04
C SER A 139 -1.33 -0.24 24.96
N GLY A 140 -0.04 0.16 24.99
CA GLY A 140 0.43 1.33 25.77
C GLY A 140 -0.18 2.67 25.33
N LEU A 141 -0.47 2.81 24.04
CA LEU A 141 -0.99 4.05 23.43
C LEU A 141 -2.53 4.07 23.34
N LYS A 142 -3.20 2.99 23.74
CA LYS A 142 -4.66 2.90 23.67
C LYS A 142 -5.36 3.86 24.63
N ASN A 143 -4.69 4.18 25.74
CA ASN A 143 -5.20 5.06 26.80
C ASN A 143 -4.78 6.52 26.61
N SER A 144 -3.82 6.81 25.71
CA SER A 144 -3.45 8.19 25.40
C SER A 144 -4.51 8.81 24.49
N GLY A 145 -4.90 10.05 24.78
CA GLY A 145 -5.82 10.80 23.93
C GLY A 145 -5.24 10.96 22.51
N TYR A 146 -6.10 10.94 21.49
CA TYR A 146 -5.67 11.15 20.11
C TYR A 146 -5.81 12.62 19.69
N HIS A 147 -4.85 13.11 18.93
CA HIS A 147 -4.88 14.41 18.28
C HIS A 147 -5.19 14.26 16.80
N LYS A 148 -5.85 15.27 16.23
CA LYS A 148 -6.10 15.34 14.78
C LYS A 148 -5.03 16.19 14.12
N ILE A 149 -4.27 15.62 13.19
CA ILE A 149 -3.19 16.33 12.49
C ILE A 149 -3.39 16.26 10.98
N TYR A 150 -3.01 17.31 10.27
CA TYR A 150 -2.87 17.26 8.81
C TYR A 150 -1.40 17.06 8.46
N VAL A 151 -1.15 16.24 7.46
CA VAL A 151 0.21 15.93 6.97
C VAL A 151 0.29 16.37 5.52
N TYR A 152 1.33 17.11 5.16
CA TYR A 152 1.59 17.56 3.80
C TYR A 152 3.02 17.22 3.39
N PRO A 153 3.26 16.74 2.16
CA PRO A 153 4.61 16.54 1.66
C PRO A 153 5.30 17.89 1.50
N ARG A 154 6.56 17.99 1.90
CA ARG A 154 7.32 19.25 1.80
C ARG A 154 7.72 19.57 0.36
N PHE A 155 7.99 18.54 -0.45
CA PHE A 155 8.49 18.73 -1.80
C PHE A 155 7.37 18.58 -2.83
N VAL A 156 7.18 19.63 -3.64
CA VAL A 156 6.25 19.62 -4.77
C VAL A 156 6.58 18.49 -5.76
N LYS A 157 7.86 18.14 -5.92
CA LYS A 157 8.30 17.02 -6.78
C LYS A 157 7.70 15.68 -6.36
N GLU A 158 7.63 15.40 -5.06
CA GLU A 158 7.06 14.16 -4.53
C GLU A 158 5.54 14.11 -4.74
N LEU A 159 4.87 15.25 -4.55
CA LEU A 159 3.45 15.41 -4.85
C LEU A 159 3.17 15.20 -6.35
N LEU A 160 3.95 15.83 -7.23
CA LEU A 160 3.82 15.68 -8.69
C LEU A 160 4.06 14.24 -9.15
N PHE A 161 5.09 13.56 -8.61
CA PHE A 161 5.32 12.15 -8.90
C PHE A 161 4.13 11.28 -8.45
N SER A 162 3.54 11.59 -7.29
CA SER A 162 2.37 10.89 -6.79
C SER A 162 1.14 11.09 -7.67
N ILE A 163 0.91 12.32 -8.13
CA ILE A 163 -0.15 12.65 -9.09
C ILE A 163 0.08 11.89 -10.41
N PHE A 164 1.30 11.94 -10.95
CA PHE A 164 1.65 11.28 -12.20
C PHE A 164 1.41 9.77 -12.15
N ALA A 165 1.93 9.10 -11.11
CA ALA A 165 1.76 7.66 -10.94
C ALA A 165 0.29 7.27 -10.72
N TYR A 166 -0.48 8.09 -10.02
CA TYR A 166 -1.92 7.89 -9.89
C TYR A 166 -2.63 7.97 -11.25
N ILE A 167 -2.35 9.00 -12.06
CA ILE A 167 -2.92 9.14 -13.42
C ILE A 167 -2.58 7.92 -14.27
N MET A 168 -1.31 7.51 -14.29
CA MET A 168 -0.87 6.33 -15.03
C MET A 168 -1.63 5.09 -14.63
N SER A 169 -1.86 4.88 -13.33
CA SER A 169 -2.58 3.71 -12.86
C SER A 169 -4.08 3.75 -13.20
N VAL A 170 -4.72 4.91 -13.14
CA VAL A 170 -6.10 5.05 -13.62
C VAL A 170 -6.20 4.69 -15.11
N LEU A 171 -5.26 5.17 -15.93
CA LEU A 171 -5.19 4.81 -17.35
C LEU A 171 -5.03 3.29 -17.57
N PHE A 172 -4.12 2.65 -16.84
CA PHE A 172 -3.96 1.19 -16.89
C PHE A 172 -5.22 0.44 -16.45
N THR A 173 -5.93 0.94 -15.43
CA THR A 173 -7.20 0.34 -14.97
C THR A 173 -8.24 0.36 -16.08
N VAL A 174 -8.44 1.51 -16.72
CA VAL A 174 -9.39 1.68 -17.83
C VAL A 174 -9.01 0.78 -19.00
N MET A 175 -7.73 0.69 -19.34
CA MET A 175 -7.23 -0.17 -20.41
C MET A 175 -7.52 -1.66 -20.14
N ILE A 176 -7.32 -2.14 -18.91
CA ILE A 176 -7.60 -3.54 -18.54
C ILE A 176 -9.10 -3.82 -18.56
N ILE A 177 -9.93 -2.92 -18.04
CA ILE A 177 -11.39 -3.05 -18.10
C ILE A 177 -11.86 -3.06 -19.56
N ALA A 178 -11.34 -2.17 -20.40
CA ALA A 178 -11.67 -2.12 -21.82
C ALA A 178 -11.24 -3.41 -22.54
N ALA A 179 -10.02 -3.90 -22.30
CA ALA A 179 -9.54 -5.16 -22.87
C ALA A 179 -10.42 -6.37 -22.45
N PHE A 180 -10.88 -6.38 -21.19
CA PHE A 180 -11.80 -7.40 -20.69
C PHE A 180 -13.19 -7.31 -21.34
N LEU A 181 -13.77 -6.10 -21.47
CA LEU A 181 -15.10 -5.92 -22.06
C LEU A 181 -15.14 -6.16 -23.57
N THR A 182 -14.04 -5.87 -24.27
CA THR A 182 -13.92 -5.99 -25.73
C THR A 182 -13.51 -7.39 -26.20
N ASN A 183 -13.20 -8.32 -25.28
CA ASN A 183 -12.70 -9.67 -25.59
C ASN A 183 -11.50 -9.68 -26.57
N ILE A 184 -10.67 -8.64 -26.57
CA ILE A 184 -9.46 -8.55 -27.43
C ILE A 184 -8.43 -9.64 -27.07
N MET A 185 -8.51 -10.17 -25.85
CA MET A 185 -7.57 -11.11 -25.27
C MET A 185 -8.34 -12.32 -24.70
N ASP A 186 -7.72 -13.51 -24.76
CA ASP A 186 -8.27 -14.71 -24.14
C ASP A 186 -8.61 -14.44 -22.66
N ASN A 187 -9.81 -14.88 -22.25
CA ASN A 187 -10.38 -14.62 -20.93
C ASN A 187 -9.35 -14.80 -19.80
N TYR A 188 -8.62 -15.91 -19.77
CA TYR A 188 -7.70 -16.25 -18.69
C TYR A 188 -6.50 -15.29 -18.57
N ILE A 189 -5.98 -14.77 -19.68
CA ILE A 189 -4.91 -13.76 -19.67
C ILE A 189 -5.47 -12.47 -19.05
N GLY A 190 -6.72 -12.14 -19.36
CA GLY A 190 -7.44 -11.03 -18.73
C GLY A 190 -7.55 -11.18 -17.22
N HIS A 191 -7.82 -12.37 -16.70
CA HIS A 191 -7.87 -12.63 -15.25
C HIS A 191 -6.51 -12.52 -14.58
N ILE A 192 -5.46 -13.05 -15.20
CA ILE A 192 -4.09 -12.95 -14.69
C ILE A 192 -3.67 -11.48 -14.66
N GLY A 193 -3.94 -10.73 -15.74
CA GLY A 193 -3.70 -9.30 -15.80
C GLY A 193 -4.49 -8.52 -14.75
N LEU A 194 -5.77 -8.85 -14.56
CA LEU A 194 -6.63 -8.25 -13.55
C LEU A 194 -6.11 -8.51 -12.13
N LEU A 195 -5.71 -9.74 -11.81
CA LEU A 195 -5.16 -10.10 -10.50
C LEU A 195 -3.85 -9.38 -10.22
N ILE A 196 -2.89 -9.40 -11.16
CA ILE A 196 -1.61 -8.71 -11.04
C ILE A 196 -1.83 -7.21 -10.85
N PHE A 197 -2.71 -6.62 -11.66
CA PHE A 197 -2.99 -5.20 -11.60
C PHE A 197 -3.68 -4.78 -10.30
N LEU A 198 -4.71 -5.50 -9.86
CA LEU A 198 -5.40 -5.21 -8.60
C LEU A 198 -4.46 -5.36 -7.39
N THR A 199 -3.58 -6.37 -7.40
CA THR A 199 -2.58 -6.56 -6.35
C THR A 199 -1.52 -5.46 -6.36
N PHE A 200 -1.08 -5.04 -7.54
CA PHE A 200 -0.18 -3.90 -7.71
C PHE A 200 -0.84 -2.60 -7.24
N TRP A 201 -2.13 -2.41 -7.51
CA TRP A 201 -2.91 -1.26 -7.06
C TRP A 201 -3.08 -1.22 -5.54
N LEU A 202 -3.35 -2.37 -4.90
CA LEU A 202 -3.29 -2.53 -3.44
C LEU A 202 -1.96 -2.05 -2.87
N PHE A 203 -0.85 -2.34 -3.56
CA PHE A 203 0.49 -2.00 -3.11
C PHE A 203 0.85 -0.53 -3.33
N ILE A 204 0.49 0.04 -4.49
CA ILE A 204 0.72 1.44 -4.85
C ILE A 204 -0.02 2.40 -3.91
N GLY A 205 -1.31 2.16 -3.68
CA GLY A 205 -2.11 3.02 -2.79
C GLY A 205 -1.53 3.06 -1.37
N ASN A 206 -0.91 1.96 -0.94
CA ASN A 206 -0.18 1.89 0.32
C ASN A 206 1.17 2.60 0.24
N MET A 207 1.98 2.35 -0.79
CA MET A 207 3.30 2.94 -0.95
C MET A 207 3.30 4.47 -1.01
N PHE A 208 2.30 5.10 -1.64
CA PHE A 208 2.23 6.56 -1.74
C PHE A 208 2.10 7.27 -0.40
N PHE A 209 1.42 6.65 0.57
CA PHE A 209 1.24 7.21 1.92
C PHE A 209 2.22 6.64 2.95
N MET A 210 2.83 5.50 2.63
CA MET A 210 3.73 4.78 3.52
C MET A 210 5.20 5.03 3.22
N ARG A 211 5.55 5.82 2.19
CA ARG A 211 6.94 6.09 1.86
C ARG A 211 7.59 6.84 3.04
N PRO A 212 8.62 6.26 3.69
CA PRO A 212 9.44 7.01 4.61
C PRO A 212 10.07 8.13 3.80
N ALA A 213 9.59 9.35 4.02
CA ALA A 213 10.16 10.55 3.47
C ALA A 213 10.53 11.42 4.65
N SER A 214 11.76 11.92 4.63
CA SER A 214 12.35 12.68 5.72
C SER A 214 11.76 14.09 5.86
N ASN A 215 10.69 14.44 5.16
CA ASN A 215 10.29 15.84 5.00
C ASN A 215 8.77 16.03 4.81
N TYR A 216 8.04 16.08 5.92
CA TYR A 216 6.62 16.45 5.97
C TYR A 216 6.39 17.75 6.75
N TRP A 217 5.33 18.46 6.40
CA TRP A 217 4.76 19.55 7.18
C TRP A 217 3.53 19.04 7.90
N ILE A 218 3.49 19.19 9.22
CA ILE A 218 2.34 18.81 10.03
C ILE A 218 1.63 20.03 10.57
N ARG A 219 0.30 20.02 10.53
CA ARG A 219 -0.54 21.02 11.17
C ARG A 219 -1.42 20.33 12.18
N ILE A 220 -1.13 20.54 13.46
CA ILE A 220 -1.96 20.05 14.55
C ILE A 220 -3.24 20.88 14.56
N LYS A 221 -4.40 20.22 14.50
CA LYS A 221 -5.68 20.85 14.73
C LYS A 221 -5.85 20.94 16.24
N ASN A 222 -5.61 22.13 16.79
CA ASN A 222 -6.01 22.41 18.16
C ASN A 222 -7.55 22.30 18.20
N GLY A 223 -8.05 21.55 19.18
CA GLY A 223 -9.48 21.32 19.40
C GLY A 223 -10.25 22.62 19.49
#